data_AF-A0A6N0NUR4-F1
#
_entry.id   AF-A0A6N0NUR4-F1
#
_cell.length_a   1.000
_cell.length_b   1.000
_cell.length_c   1.000
_cell.angle_alpha   90.00
_cell.angle_beta   90.00
_cell.angle_gamma   90.00
#
_symmetry.space_group_name_H-M   'P 1'
#
loop_
_entity.id
_entity.type
_entity.pdbx_description
1 polymer ?
#
loop_
_entity_poly.entity_id
_entity_poly.type
_entity_poly.pdbx_seq_one_letter_code
_entity_poly.pdbx_strand_id
1 'polypeptide(L)'
;MDYWIQRYQAEKPSMRIEVIEVDVPCNSTCLQATEFRSLLENETFRSRMEVVDSLVELVKEQVGVLRRELNERFNVADVDIDSMTYAVFRLIEYGGNTTMGERLTFHDRVLARGSFKELVTVNNIIEKVRQDQDIRMICDEIKYLIEALWEHFNKNLVTVK
;
A
#
# COMPACT_ATOMS: atom_id res chain seq x y z
N MET A 1 31.08 8.11 7.97
CA MET A 1 29.66 7.83 8.28
C MET A 1 28.77 8.81 7.51
N ASP A 2 29.14 10.09 7.47
CA ASP A 2 28.39 11.17 6.81
C ASP A 2 28.11 10.98 5.31
N TYR A 3 29.04 10.42 4.54
CA TYR A 3 28.82 10.15 3.10
C TYR A 3 27.64 9.21 2.83
N TRP A 4 27.56 8.11 3.59
CA TRP A 4 26.49 7.11 3.43
C TRP A 4 25.13 7.66 3.85
N ILE A 5 25.11 8.49 4.89
CA ILE A 5 23.89 9.18 5.33
C ILE A 5 23.43 10.17 4.26
N GLN A 6 24.32 10.99 3.69
CA GLN A 6 23.97 11.93 2.63
C GLN A 6 23.45 11.24 1.36
N ARG A 7 24.06 10.11 0.96
CA ARG A 7 23.54 9.32 -0.18
C ARG A 7 22.19 8.70 0.13
N TYR A 8 22.02 8.11 1.32
CA TYR A 8 20.74 7.55 1.76
C TYR A 8 19.61 8.59 1.71
N GLN A 9 19.92 9.83 2.09
CA GLN A 9 19.00 10.96 2.04
C GLN A 9 18.61 11.38 0.63
N ALA A 10 19.57 11.36 -0.29
CA ALA A 10 19.33 11.72 -1.69
C ALA A 10 18.56 10.63 -2.43
N GLU A 11 18.91 9.37 -2.20
CA GLU A 11 18.37 8.24 -2.96
C GLU A 11 17.02 7.76 -2.43
N LYS A 12 16.71 8.01 -1.15
CA LYS A 12 15.42 7.67 -0.51
C LYS A 12 14.98 6.24 -0.85
N PRO A 13 15.78 5.21 -0.47
CA PRO A 13 15.48 3.84 -0.83
C PRO A 13 14.07 3.45 -0.39
N SER A 14 13.29 2.93 -1.33
CA SER A 14 11.89 2.58 -1.13
C SER A 14 11.63 1.10 -1.43
N MET A 15 10.60 0.59 -0.76
CA MET A 15 10.02 -0.72 -1.04
C MET A 15 8.54 -0.53 -1.39
N ARG A 16 7.99 -1.47 -2.15
CA ARG A 16 6.59 -1.44 -2.55
C ARG A 16 5.76 -2.28 -1.58
N ILE A 17 4.68 -1.71 -1.05
CA ILE A 17 3.68 -2.50 -0.31
C ILE A 17 2.90 -3.34 -1.33
N GLU A 18 2.98 -4.66 -1.17
CA GLU A 18 2.27 -5.62 -2.01
C GLU A 18 0.75 -5.38 -1.96
N VAL A 19 0.03 -5.84 -2.99
CA VAL A 19 -1.42 -5.63 -3.20
C VAL A 19 -1.79 -4.19 -3.60
N ILE A 20 -1.51 -3.17 -2.77
CA ILE A 20 -1.91 -1.77 -3.08
C ILE A 20 -0.89 -1.01 -3.92
N GLU A 21 0.32 -1.56 -4.09
CA GLU A 21 1.31 -1.10 -5.05
C GLU A 21 1.85 0.33 -4.81
N VAL A 22 1.89 0.76 -3.55
CA VAL A 22 2.40 2.07 -3.13
C VAL A 22 3.83 1.94 -2.59
N ASP A 23 4.69 2.89 -2.94
CA ASP A 23 6.06 2.97 -2.45
C ASP A 23 6.13 3.62 -1.06
N VAL A 24 6.88 2.98 -0.17
CA VAL A 24 7.18 3.44 1.19
C VAL A 24 8.68 3.35 1.44
N PRO A 25 9.25 4.10 2.40
CA PRO A 25 10.63 3.93 2.81
C PRO A 25 10.97 2.48 3.12
N CYS A 26 12.16 2.05 2.71
CA CYS A 26 12.67 0.73 3.03
C CYS A 26 12.76 0.54 4.54
N ASN A 27 12.17 -0.54 5.03
CA ASN A 27 12.36 -1.03 6.39
C ASN A 27 13.77 -1.65 6.55
N SER A 28 14.14 -2.02 7.77
CA SER A 28 15.46 -2.59 8.08
C SER A 28 15.77 -3.83 7.23
N THR A 29 14.80 -4.71 7.02
CA THR A 29 14.92 -5.89 6.15
C THR A 29 15.21 -5.52 4.69
N CYS A 30 14.48 -4.55 4.12
CA CYS A 30 14.79 -4.05 2.78
C CYS A 30 16.23 -3.50 2.72
N LEU A 31 16.63 -2.70 3.71
CA LEU A 31 17.95 -2.06 3.73
C LEU A 31 19.12 -3.04 3.80
N GLN A 32 18.96 -4.20 4.44
CA GLN A 32 19.98 -5.24 4.48
C GLN A 32 20.40 -5.72 3.07
N ALA A 33 19.49 -5.65 2.10
CA ALA A 33 19.73 -6.03 0.70
C ALA A 33 20.27 -4.89 -0.18
N THR A 34 20.49 -3.70 0.39
CA THR A 34 20.98 -2.52 -0.32
C THR A 34 22.42 -2.17 0.05
N GLU A 35 23.02 -1.21 -0.66
CA GLU A 35 24.33 -0.67 -0.30
C GLU A 35 24.34 0.06 1.07
N PHE A 36 23.17 0.41 1.61
CA PHE A 36 23.01 1.13 2.87
C PHE A 36 23.03 0.26 4.12
N ARG A 37 23.19 -1.06 4.00
CA ARG A 37 23.15 -2.01 5.13
C ARG A 37 24.06 -1.62 6.30
N SER A 38 25.21 -1.00 6.04
CA SER A 38 26.16 -0.59 7.09
C SER A 38 25.63 0.54 7.99
N LEU A 39 24.60 1.28 7.55
CA LEU A 39 23.95 2.27 8.41
C LEU A 39 23.24 1.61 9.61
N LEU A 40 22.82 0.35 9.48
CA LEU A 40 22.17 -0.41 10.55
C LEU A 40 23.11 -0.76 11.71
N GLU A 41 24.43 -0.63 11.53
CA GLU A 41 25.43 -0.80 12.59
C GLU A 41 25.46 0.38 13.55
N ASN A 42 24.95 1.55 13.14
CA ASN A 42 24.82 2.71 14.01
C ASN A 42 23.56 2.58 14.89
N GLU A 43 23.72 2.55 16.21
CA GLU A 43 22.60 2.34 17.14
C GLU A 43 21.53 3.42 17.07
N THR A 44 21.92 4.68 16.86
CA THR A 44 20.97 5.80 16.70
C THR A 44 20.16 5.64 15.42
N PHE A 45 20.80 5.27 14.32
CA PHE A 45 20.11 4.99 13.05
C PHE A 45 19.17 3.79 13.18
N ARG A 46 19.64 2.69 13.78
CA ARG A 46 18.86 1.47 14.02
C ARG A 46 17.62 1.75 14.87
N SER A 47 17.75 2.50 15.96
CA SER A 47 16.60 2.87 16.81
C SER A 47 15.57 3.72 16.04
N ARG A 48 16.01 4.61 15.15
CA ARG A 48 15.10 5.38 14.29
C ARG A 48 14.42 4.52 13.22
N MET A 49 15.10 3.46 12.77
CA MET A 49 14.57 2.47 11.83
C MET A 49 13.51 1.56 12.46
N GLU A 50 13.59 1.25 13.75
CA GLU A 50 12.56 0.45 14.45
C GLU A 50 11.16 1.09 14.36
N VAL A 51 11.09 2.43 14.31
CA VAL A 51 9.85 3.16 14.08
C VAL A 51 9.36 2.98 12.64
N VAL A 52 10.25 3.01 11.65
CA VAL A 52 9.92 2.72 10.25
C VAL A 52 9.37 1.30 10.12
N ASP A 53 10.05 0.33 10.73
CA ASP A 53 9.65 -1.07 10.72
C ASP A 53 8.24 -1.24 11.28
N SER A 54 7.97 -0.60 12.43
CA SER A 54 6.65 -0.64 13.08
C SER A 54 5.55 -0.05 12.20
N LEU A 55 5.80 1.10 11.58
CA LEU A 55 4.83 1.74 10.67
C LEU A 55 4.61 0.92 9.40
N VAL A 56 5.65 0.29 8.84
CA VAL A 56 5.52 -0.59 7.66
C VAL A 56 4.63 -1.79 7.99
N GLU A 57 4.81 -2.41 9.16
CA GLU A 57 3.96 -3.54 9.55
C GLU A 57 2.51 -3.10 9.80
N LEU A 58 2.27 -1.94 10.41
CA LEU A 58 0.91 -1.40 10.55
C LEU A 58 0.23 -1.15 9.19
N VAL A 59 0.95 -0.61 8.20
CA VAL A 59 0.42 -0.45 6.83
C VAL A 59 0.03 -1.81 6.25
N LYS A 60 0.90 -2.83 6.37
CA LYS A 60 0.60 -4.18 5.86
C LYS A 60 -0.59 -4.81 6.57
N GLU A 61 -0.70 -4.64 7.88
CA GLU A 61 -1.84 -5.11 8.67
C GLU A 61 -3.15 -4.50 8.16
N GLN A 62 -3.17 -3.18 7.96
CA GLN A 62 -4.37 -2.49 7.47
C GLN A 62 -4.72 -2.86 6.02
N VAL A 63 -3.73 -3.05 5.15
CA VAL A 63 -3.95 -3.63 3.81
C VAL A 63 -4.55 -5.04 3.93
N GLY A 64 -4.09 -5.84 4.89
CA GLY A 64 -4.65 -7.15 5.20
C GLY A 64 -6.10 -7.09 5.70
N VAL A 65 -6.44 -6.09 6.53
CA VAL A 65 -7.82 -5.83 6.97
C VAL A 65 -8.70 -5.50 5.77
N LEU A 66 -8.30 -4.53 4.95
CA LEU A 66 -9.03 -4.16 3.73
C LEU A 66 -9.28 -5.37 2.83
N ARG A 67 -8.24 -6.17 2.60
CA ARG A 67 -8.31 -7.37 1.76
C ARG A 67 -9.33 -8.38 2.29
N ARG A 68 -9.39 -8.61 3.62
CA ARG A 68 -10.38 -9.51 4.23
C ARG A 68 -11.79 -8.98 4.08
N GLU A 69 -12.01 -7.71 4.37
CA GLU A 69 -13.32 -7.06 4.23
C GLU A 69 -13.85 -7.15 2.79
N LEU A 70 -12.98 -6.93 1.81
CA LEU A 70 -13.36 -7.06 0.41
C LEU A 70 -13.62 -8.52 0.02
N ASN A 71 -12.83 -9.46 0.51
CA ASN A 71 -13.08 -10.89 0.26
C ASN A 71 -14.45 -11.34 0.78
N GLU A 72 -14.90 -10.85 1.93
CA GLU A 72 -16.23 -11.16 2.48
C GLU A 72 -17.35 -10.56 1.62
N ARG A 73 -17.15 -9.36 1.07
CA ARG A 73 -18.14 -8.65 0.25
C ARG A 73 -18.22 -9.15 -1.18
N PHE A 74 -17.11 -9.65 -1.73
CA PHE A 74 -16.99 -10.12 -3.11
C PHE A 74 -16.97 -11.65 -3.22
N ASN A 75 -17.83 -12.34 -2.45
CA ASN A 75 -18.00 -13.79 -2.52
C ASN A 75 -18.81 -14.23 -3.77
N VAL A 76 -18.36 -13.80 -4.94
CA VAL A 76 -18.89 -14.15 -6.26
C VAL A 76 -17.80 -14.94 -7.00
N ALA A 77 -18.20 -15.87 -7.87
CA ALA A 77 -17.23 -16.66 -8.63
C ALA A 77 -16.32 -15.77 -9.50
N ASP A 78 -15.02 -16.12 -9.53
CA ASP A 78 -13.98 -15.56 -10.40
C ASP A 78 -13.68 -14.05 -10.22
N VAL A 79 -13.57 -13.62 -8.96
CA VAL A 79 -13.00 -12.32 -8.55
C VAL A 79 -11.55 -12.49 -8.08
N ASP A 80 -10.64 -11.66 -8.59
CA ASP A 80 -9.27 -11.57 -8.10
C ASP A 80 -9.21 -10.56 -6.95
N ILE A 81 -9.10 -11.05 -5.72
CA ILE A 81 -9.20 -10.21 -4.50
C ILE A 81 -8.03 -9.24 -4.36
N ASP A 82 -6.82 -9.60 -4.80
CA ASP A 82 -5.66 -8.72 -4.68
C ASP A 82 -5.78 -7.56 -5.68
N SER A 83 -6.24 -7.84 -6.90
CA SER A 83 -6.58 -6.83 -7.91
C SER A 83 -7.78 -5.99 -7.50
N MET A 84 -8.77 -6.58 -6.85
CA MET A 84 -9.91 -5.86 -6.29
C MET A 84 -9.47 -4.91 -5.17
N THR A 85 -8.60 -5.37 -4.27
CA THR A 85 -8.06 -4.58 -3.16
C THR A 85 -7.26 -3.40 -3.69
N TYR A 86 -6.40 -3.63 -4.68
CA TYR A 86 -5.73 -2.57 -5.44
C TYR A 86 -6.74 -1.56 -5.99
N ALA A 87 -7.74 -2.03 -6.73
CA ALA A 87 -8.69 -1.16 -7.41
C ALA A 87 -9.51 -0.33 -6.43
N VAL A 88 -10.04 -0.94 -5.36
CA VAL A 88 -10.85 -0.24 -4.35
C VAL A 88 -10.03 0.85 -3.65
N PHE A 89 -8.83 0.52 -3.18
CA PHE A 89 -7.95 1.51 -2.56
C PHE A 89 -7.70 2.70 -3.51
N ARG A 90 -7.38 2.40 -4.78
CA ARG A 90 -7.09 3.45 -5.77
C ARG A 90 -8.30 4.29 -6.14
N LEU A 91 -9.47 3.68 -6.28
CA LEU A 91 -10.73 4.34 -6.60
C LEU A 91 -11.21 5.28 -5.49
N ILE A 92 -10.95 4.93 -4.23
CA ILE A 92 -11.28 5.76 -3.07
C ILE A 92 -10.29 6.92 -2.95
N GLU A 93 -8.99 6.64 -2.98
CA GLU A 93 -7.97 7.66 -2.69
C GLU A 93 -7.66 8.61 -3.85
N TYR A 94 -7.71 8.10 -5.08
CA TYR A 94 -7.28 8.82 -6.28
C TYR A 94 -8.39 8.98 -7.32
N GLY A 95 -9.55 8.35 -7.09
CA GLY A 95 -10.66 8.34 -8.04
C GLY A 95 -10.41 7.45 -9.26
N GLY A 96 -11.22 7.65 -10.29
CA GLY A 96 -11.23 6.83 -11.51
C GLY A 96 -12.48 5.96 -11.62
N ASN A 97 -12.50 5.15 -12.67
CA ASN A 97 -13.62 4.27 -13.03
C ASN A 97 -13.11 2.90 -13.50
N THR A 98 -13.88 1.86 -13.21
CA THR A 98 -13.71 0.54 -13.80
C THR A 98 -14.12 0.55 -15.28
N THR A 99 -13.56 -0.37 -16.06
CA THR A 99 -13.94 -0.61 -17.45
C THR A 99 -14.62 -1.96 -17.56
N MET A 100 -15.79 -1.98 -18.20
CA MET A 100 -16.59 -3.19 -18.38
C MET A 100 -16.57 -3.61 -19.86
N GLY A 101 -16.04 -4.80 -20.12
CA GLY A 101 -16.04 -5.45 -21.44
C GLY A 101 -16.30 -6.94 -21.30
N GLU A 102 -15.48 -7.79 -21.94
CA GLU A 102 -15.48 -9.24 -21.70
C GLU A 102 -15.07 -9.60 -20.26
N ARG A 103 -14.40 -8.66 -19.58
CA ARG A 103 -13.96 -8.73 -18.19
C ARG A 103 -14.20 -7.39 -17.53
N LEU A 104 -14.27 -7.39 -16.21
CA LEU A 104 -14.23 -6.15 -15.43
C LEU A 104 -12.77 -5.82 -15.12
N THR A 105 -12.31 -4.64 -15.51
CA THR A 105 -10.92 -4.23 -15.34
C THR A 105 -10.81 -2.86 -14.66
N PHE A 106 -9.66 -2.60 -14.05
CA PHE A 106 -9.27 -1.28 -13.59
C PHE A 106 -7.78 -1.11 -13.86
N HIS A 107 -7.42 -0.05 -14.59
CA HIS A 107 -6.13 0.07 -15.26
C HIS A 107 -5.84 -1.21 -16.10
N ASP A 108 -4.69 -1.84 -15.88
CA ASP A 108 -4.22 -3.05 -16.54
C ASP A 108 -4.62 -4.35 -15.81
N ARG A 109 -5.38 -4.25 -14.72
CA ARG A 109 -5.77 -5.41 -13.90
C ARG A 109 -7.15 -5.93 -14.23
N VAL A 110 -7.27 -7.26 -14.25
CA VAL A 110 -8.56 -7.95 -14.31
C VAL A 110 -9.08 -8.10 -12.88
N LEU A 111 -10.24 -7.51 -12.60
CA LEU A 111 -10.90 -7.59 -11.30
C LEU A 111 -11.80 -8.81 -11.20
N ALA A 112 -12.55 -9.07 -12.27
CA ALA A 112 -13.48 -10.19 -12.34
C ALA A 112 -13.67 -10.67 -13.78
N ARG A 113 -14.07 -11.94 -13.90
CA ARG A 113 -14.46 -12.58 -15.16
C ARG A 113 -15.82 -13.27 -14.97
N GLY A 114 -16.52 -13.51 -16.07
CA GLY A 114 -17.81 -14.18 -16.04
C GLY A 114 -18.78 -13.63 -17.08
N SER A 115 -20.05 -13.96 -16.91
CA SER A 115 -21.14 -13.41 -17.71
C SER A 115 -21.29 -11.91 -17.46
N PHE A 116 -21.84 -11.19 -18.44
CA PHE A 116 -22.13 -9.76 -18.30
C PHE A 116 -22.94 -9.43 -17.04
N LYS A 117 -23.91 -10.29 -16.67
CA LYS A 117 -24.70 -10.13 -15.45
C LYS A 117 -23.85 -10.19 -14.19
N GLU A 118 -22.92 -11.14 -14.10
CA GLU A 118 -21.98 -11.26 -12.97
C GLU A 118 -21.06 -10.05 -12.89
N LEU A 119 -20.51 -9.60 -14.03
CA LEU A 119 -19.66 -8.41 -14.08
C LEU A 119 -20.40 -7.14 -13.63
N VAL A 120 -21.66 -6.97 -14.04
CA VAL A 120 -22.52 -5.88 -13.57
C VAL A 120 -22.77 -5.99 -12.06
N THR A 121 -23.00 -7.19 -11.53
CA THR A 121 -23.16 -7.42 -10.10
C THR A 121 -21.90 -7.00 -9.33
N VAL A 122 -20.72 -7.46 -9.76
CA VAL A 122 -19.43 -7.09 -9.15
C VAL A 122 -19.24 -5.58 -9.21
N ASN A 123 -19.49 -4.95 -10.37
CA ASN A 123 -19.34 -3.50 -10.52
C ASN A 123 -20.27 -2.72 -9.57
N ASN A 124 -21.51 -3.17 -9.39
CA ASN A 124 -22.44 -2.55 -8.44
C ASN A 124 -21.98 -2.72 -6.98
N ILE A 125 -21.32 -3.83 -6.64
CA ILE A 125 -20.73 -4.03 -5.31
C ILE A 125 -19.55 -3.06 -5.13
N ILE A 126 -18.70 -2.87 -6.14
CA ILE A 126 -17.61 -1.86 -6.10
C ILE A 126 -18.18 -0.48 -5.78
N GLU A 127 -19.22 -0.04 -6.49
CA GLU A 127 -19.82 1.28 -6.25
C GLU A 127 -20.38 1.44 -4.83
N LYS A 128 -20.95 0.37 -4.25
CA LYS A 128 -21.38 0.38 -2.84
C LYS A 128 -20.20 0.45 -1.88
N VAL A 129 -19.18 -0.37 -2.12
CA VAL A 129 -17.94 -0.42 -1.32
C VAL A 129 -17.23 0.93 -1.31
N ARG A 130 -17.17 1.62 -2.45
CA ARG A 130 -16.59 2.98 -2.55
C ARG A 130 -17.27 4.00 -1.66
N GLN A 131 -18.55 3.81 -1.36
CA GLN A 131 -19.35 4.72 -0.53
C GLN A 131 -19.42 4.26 0.93
N ASP A 132 -18.96 3.05 1.21
CA ASP A 132 -18.98 2.46 2.54
C ASP A 132 -17.99 3.17 3.47
N GLN A 133 -18.49 3.63 4.61
CA GLN A 133 -17.70 4.42 5.55
C GLN A 133 -16.57 3.60 6.19
N ASP A 134 -16.80 2.32 6.49
CA ASP A 134 -15.81 1.47 7.15
C ASP A 134 -14.64 1.19 6.20
N ILE A 135 -14.93 0.90 4.94
CA ILE A 135 -13.89 0.71 3.92
C ILE A 135 -13.10 1.99 3.69
N ARG A 136 -13.78 3.14 3.60
CA ARG A 136 -13.11 4.43 3.44
C ARG A 136 -12.20 4.76 4.62
N MET A 137 -12.64 4.50 5.85
CA MET A 137 -11.81 4.70 7.04
C MET A 137 -10.54 3.85 6.99
N ILE A 138 -10.63 2.59 6.53
CA ILE A 138 -9.44 1.74 6.36
C ILE A 138 -8.50 2.32 5.28
N CYS A 139 -9.03 2.79 4.15
CA CYS A 139 -8.20 3.41 3.10
C CYS A 139 -7.53 4.71 3.57
N ASP A 140 -8.28 5.57 4.27
CA ASP A 140 -7.79 6.81 4.86
C ASP A 140 -6.67 6.51 5.88
N GLU A 141 -6.83 5.47 6.71
CA GLU A 141 -5.83 5.04 7.69
C GLU A 141 -4.55 4.53 7.01
N ILE A 142 -4.67 3.69 5.97
CA ILE A 142 -3.53 3.21 5.18
C ILE A 142 -2.75 4.41 4.62
N LYS A 143 -3.45 5.37 4.02
CA LYS A 143 -2.82 6.57 3.46
C LYS A 143 -2.15 7.42 4.53
N TYR A 144 -2.83 7.66 5.64
CA TYR A 144 -2.28 8.40 6.77
C TYR A 144 -0.99 7.76 7.30
N LEU A 145 -0.98 6.43 7.46
CA LEU A 145 0.21 5.70 7.89
C LEU A 145 1.35 5.83 6.87
N ILE A 146 1.08 5.73 5.57
CA ILE A 146 2.07 5.91 4.51
C ILE A 146 2.65 7.33 4.53
N GLU A 147 1.82 8.36 4.70
CA GLU A 147 2.24 9.75 4.82
C GLU A 147 3.10 9.97 6.07
N ALA A 148 2.69 9.43 7.21
CA ALA A 148 3.44 9.48 8.46
C ALA A 148 4.80 8.78 8.34
N LEU A 149 4.88 7.68 7.58
CA LEU A 149 6.11 6.93 7.33
C LEU A 149 7.12 7.76 6.53
N TRP A 150 6.66 8.42 5.47
CA TRP A 150 7.47 9.36 4.70
C TRP A 150 7.86 10.60 5.52
N GLU A 151 6.97 11.11 6.36
CA GLU A 151 7.26 12.23 7.25
C GLU A 151 8.34 11.88 8.28
N HIS A 152 8.22 10.72 8.93
CA HIS A 152 9.23 10.21 9.86
C HIS A 152 10.57 10.01 9.16
N PHE A 153 10.58 9.43 7.96
CA PHE A 153 11.80 9.29 7.16
C PHE A 153 12.46 10.66 6.93
N ASN A 154 11.70 11.64 6.43
CA ASN A 154 12.23 12.97 6.12
C ASN A 154 12.66 13.77 7.36
N LYS A 155 12.02 13.56 8.53
CA LYS A 155 12.36 14.31 9.75
C LYS A 155 13.46 13.64 10.59
N ASN A 156 13.47 12.32 10.64
CA ASN A 156 14.28 11.60 11.61
C ASN A 156 15.42 10.84 10.95
N LEU A 157 15.31 10.43 9.68
CA LEU A 157 16.42 9.79 8.97
C LEU A 157 17.19 10.77 8.08
N VAL A 158 16.53 11.84 7.62
CA VAL A 158 17.14 12.88 6.77
C VAL A 158 17.72 14.06 7.56
N THR A 159 17.30 14.27 8.82
CA THR A 159 17.88 15.32 9.68
C THR A 159 18.77 14.70 10.76
N VAL A 160 20.07 14.71 10.51
CA VAL A 160 21.09 14.62 11.56
C VAL A 160 21.76 15.99 11.60
N LYS A 161 21.46 16.78 12.62
CA LYS A 161 22.29 17.92 13.01
C LYS A 161 23.38 17.42 13.94
#